data_AF-A0A6F8Z0K6-F1
#
_entry.id   AF-A0A6F8Z0K6-F1
#
_cell.length_a   1.000
_cell.length_b   1.000
_cell.length_c   1.000
_cell.angle_alpha   90.00
_cell.angle_beta   90.00
_cell.angle_gamma   90.00
#
_symmetry.space_group_name_H-M   'P 1'
#
loop_
_entity.id
_entity.type
_entity.pdbx_description
1 polymer ?
#
loop_
_entity_poly.entity_id
_entity_poly.type
_entity_poly.pdbx_seq_one_letter_code
_entity_poly.pdbx_strand_id
1 'polypeptide(L)'
;MFRPRWLAGLVALGATVPLASAAPAQAAAPLDQITVTTTQVAFGLQRPTAIAGIDSGRLLITEKVGTVRLYDPATGLAATPVLDIGSKVDISGNERGLLGIAPAPNFTATQTVYVAYTALPAGTLTLSRVRLGDAASEQVILTQAHSEFSNHNGGQVAFGGDGYLYWSLGDGGAADDVLASGQNLGTLLGKIVRLDVSRTCGTAAYCVPADNPFVGRAGARPEIWTWGLRNPWRFSFDTRPGGDGSLWIADVGQGTWEEVNHLGATQGGANLGWSCREGRVVFNADRCVAGEAYVDPAHVHQTSVDGCAVIGGFVYRGAQFADIAGGTYFHTDYCSASVWGIRKLADGSHQSLKLTTLDIVQPTSLGVDSNGELYLVNDLPGQLHKLSFGRTAPPAACRVTYQTQVWGTGFQGTVQVTNTGTQPISGWTAGWTFPGTQRIGSAWNATVTQTGAAVSARNADWNATIAPGATVEFGFLGTPGGTQPPPTAFTLNGNPCG
;
A
#
# COMPACT_ATOMS: atom_id res chain seq x y z
N MET A 1 -57.30 8.13 -64.50
CA MET A 1 -56.59 9.28 -65.09
C MET A 1 -55.45 9.65 -64.16
N PHE A 2 -54.22 9.58 -64.66
CA PHE A 2 -52.95 9.66 -63.93
C PHE A 2 -52.72 11.01 -63.23
N ARG A 3 -52.22 10.99 -61.97
CA ARG A 3 -51.18 11.91 -61.46
C ARG A 3 -50.39 11.26 -60.29
N PRO A 4 -49.07 11.07 -60.39
CA PRO A 4 -48.24 10.62 -59.27
C PRO A 4 -47.79 11.83 -58.42
N ARG A 5 -47.77 11.67 -57.09
CA ARG A 5 -47.13 12.61 -56.16
C ARG A 5 -45.71 12.13 -55.88
N TRP A 6 -44.73 13.00 -56.13
CA TRP A 6 -43.31 12.78 -55.86
C TRP A 6 -43.05 12.97 -54.35
N LEU A 7 -42.44 11.98 -53.69
CA LEU A 7 -41.80 12.15 -52.39
C LEU A 7 -40.31 12.39 -52.62
N ALA A 8 -39.82 13.53 -52.17
CA ALA A 8 -38.39 13.86 -52.17
C ALA A 8 -37.68 13.06 -51.07
N GLY A 9 -36.67 12.28 -51.45
CA GLY A 9 -35.77 11.61 -50.51
C GLY A 9 -34.73 12.59 -49.96
N LEU A 10 -34.70 12.78 -48.64
CA LEU A 10 -33.57 13.38 -47.94
C LEU A 10 -32.50 12.31 -47.74
N VAL A 11 -31.37 12.47 -48.43
CA VAL A 11 -30.14 11.71 -48.16
C VAL A 11 -29.46 12.36 -46.95
N ALA A 12 -29.52 11.70 -45.79
CA ALA A 12 -28.71 12.08 -44.64
C ALA A 12 -27.29 11.56 -44.83
N LEU A 13 -26.35 12.46 -45.13
CA LEU A 13 -24.91 12.19 -45.07
C LEU A 13 -24.52 11.97 -43.60
N GLY A 14 -24.33 10.71 -43.22
CA GLY A 14 -23.78 10.35 -41.92
C GLY A 14 -22.31 10.76 -41.84
N ALA A 15 -22.01 11.77 -41.02
CA ALA A 15 -20.64 12.11 -40.67
C ALA A 15 -20.07 11.02 -39.75
N THR A 16 -19.18 10.18 -40.27
CA THR A 16 -18.38 9.26 -39.47
C THR A 16 -17.35 10.07 -38.67
N VAL A 17 -17.58 10.26 -37.37
CA VAL A 17 -16.56 10.76 -36.46
C VAL A 17 -15.52 9.65 -36.28
N PRO A 18 -14.24 9.87 -36.61
CA PRO A 18 -13.22 8.85 -36.38
C PRO A 18 -13.10 8.64 -34.87
N LEU A 19 -13.24 7.39 -34.44
CA LEU A 19 -12.90 6.97 -33.08
C LEU A 19 -11.42 7.29 -32.86
N ALA A 20 -11.13 8.27 -32.02
CA ALA A 20 -9.76 8.52 -31.57
C ALA A 20 -9.26 7.24 -30.89
N SER A 21 -8.18 6.66 -31.40
CA SER A 21 -7.51 5.55 -30.73
C SER A 21 -7.04 6.06 -29.37
N ALA A 22 -7.58 5.52 -28.28
CA ALA A 22 -7.06 5.79 -26.96
C ALA A 22 -5.57 5.46 -26.94
N ALA A 23 -4.73 6.42 -26.55
CA ALA A 23 -3.32 6.15 -26.29
C ALA A 23 -3.23 5.00 -25.27
N PRO A 24 -2.31 4.03 -25.45
CA PRO A 24 -2.13 2.97 -24.47
C PRO A 24 -1.88 3.60 -23.11
N ALA A 25 -2.60 3.13 -22.08
CA ALA A 25 -2.40 3.59 -20.71
C ALA A 25 -0.92 3.47 -20.36
N GLN A 26 -0.27 4.58 -20.04
CA GLN A 26 1.13 4.61 -19.63
C GLN A 26 1.28 3.68 -18.42
N ALA A 27 2.11 2.63 -18.55
CA ALA A 27 2.35 1.71 -17.45
C ALA A 27 2.99 2.47 -16.27
N ALA A 28 2.54 2.17 -15.04
CA ALA A 28 3.05 2.79 -13.84
C ALA A 28 4.57 2.58 -13.69
N ALA A 29 5.29 3.57 -13.13
CA ALA A 29 6.74 3.52 -12.96
C ALA A 29 7.19 2.24 -12.22
N PRO A 30 8.32 1.60 -12.56
CA PRO A 30 8.90 0.50 -11.79
C PRO A 30 9.01 0.83 -10.29
N LEU A 31 8.86 -0.16 -9.39
CA LEU A 31 8.83 0.08 -7.94
C LEU A 31 10.09 0.82 -7.44
N ASP A 32 11.27 0.48 -7.97
CA ASP A 32 12.55 1.10 -7.64
C ASP A 32 12.71 2.55 -8.14
N GLN A 33 11.74 3.05 -8.92
CA GLN A 33 11.68 4.43 -9.39
C GLN A 33 10.59 5.26 -8.68
N ILE A 34 9.78 4.64 -7.81
CA ILE A 34 8.73 5.37 -7.09
C ILE A 34 9.33 6.00 -5.84
N THR A 35 9.18 7.32 -5.70
CA THR A 35 9.38 8.00 -4.44
C THR A 35 8.05 8.27 -3.77
N VAL A 36 8.04 8.19 -2.43
CA VAL A 36 6.86 8.46 -1.62
C VAL A 36 7.21 9.57 -0.63
N THR A 37 6.37 10.60 -0.56
CA THR A 37 6.45 11.65 0.46
C THR A 37 5.09 11.86 1.09
N THR A 38 5.06 12.54 2.23
CA THR A 38 3.82 12.94 2.89
C THR A 38 3.80 14.44 3.15
N THR A 39 2.59 15.00 3.24
CA THR A 39 2.36 16.37 3.70
C THR A 39 1.29 16.33 4.78
N GLN A 40 1.58 16.88 5.96
CA GLN A 40 0.57 17.04 6.99
C GLN A 40 -0.51 18.03 6.51
N VAL A 41 -1.77 17.58 6.51
CA VAL A 41 -2.92 18.39 6.09
C VAL A 41 -3.88 18.71 7.24
N ALA A 42 -3.80 17.97 8.34
CA ALA A 42 -4.48 18.32 9.59
C ALA A 42 -3.76 17.72 10.82
N PHE A 43 -4.13 18.21 12.01
CA PHE A 43 -3.64 17.73 13.31
C PHE A 43 -4.73 17.91 14.38
N GLY A 44 -4.50 17.37 15.57
CA GLY A 44 -5.44 17.47 16.70
C GLY A 44 -6.49 16.35 16.72
N LEU A 45 -6.19 15.23 16.06
CA LEU A 45 -6.93 13.98 16.20
C LEU A 45 -6.54 13.30 17.52
N GLN A 46 -7.48 12.60 18.15
CA GLN A 46 -7.23 11.85 19.37
C GLN A 46 -7.07 10.36 19.07
N ARG A 47 -5.82 9.92 18.89
CA ARG A 47 -5.49 8.51 18.59
C ARG A 47 -6.32 7.95 17.43
N PRO A 48 -6.19 8.53 16.22
CA PRO A 48 -7.01 8.17 15.09
C PRO A 48 -6.80 6.70 14.70
N THR A 49 -7.88 5.99 14.39
CA THR A 49 -7.85 4.55 14.13
C THR A 49 -8.14 4.21 12.67
N ALA A 50 -9.07 4.87 11.98
CA ALA A 50 -9.42 4.56 10.59
C ALA A 50 -9.79 5.82 9.80
N ILE A 51 -9.72 5.72 8.48
CA ILE A 51 -10.07 6.78 7.53
C ILE A 51 -11.03 6.20 6.49
N ALA A 52 -12.14 6.88 6.22
CA ALA A 52 -12.99 6.59 5.09
C ALA A 52 -13.28 7.85 4.28
N GLY A 53 -13.00 7.79 2.97
CA GLY A 53 -13.42 8.81 2.03
C GLY A 53 -14.92 8.79 1.82
N ILE A 54 -15.51 9.98 1.75
CA ILE A 54 -16.90 10.19 1.36
C ILE A 54 -16.92 10.93 0.01
N ASP A 55 -17.61 12.06 -0.12
CA ASP A 55 -17.68 12.87 -1.33
C ASP A 55 -16.65 14.00 -1.37
N SER A 56 -16.30 14.45 -2.57
CA SER A 56 -15.50 15.68 -2.82
C SER A 56 -14.18 15.75 -2.04
N GLY A 57 -13.50 14.62 -1.84
CA GLY A 57 -12.24 14.58 -1.09
C GLY A 57 -12.38 14.65 0.44
N ARG A 58 -13.60 14.75 0.99
CA ARG A 58 -13.83 14.77 2.44
C ARG A 58 -13.60 13.38 3.04
N LEU A 59 -13.13 13.36 4.28
CA LEU A 59 -12.76 12.14 5.00
C LEU A 59 -13.45 12.09 6.36
N LEU A 60 -13.99 10.93 6.71
CA LEU A 60 -14.36 10.57 8.07
C LEU A 60 -13.18 9.87 8.73
N ILE A 61 -12.84 10.28 9.95
CA ILE A 61 -11.69 9.77 10.70
C ILE A 61 -12.19 9.32 12.07
N THR A 62 -12.06 8.04 12.39
CA THR A 62 -12.41 7.54 13.72
C THR A 62 -11.29 7.85 14.70
N GLU A 63 -11.65 8.21 15.92
CA GLU A 63 -10.76 8.39 17.06
C GLU A 63 -11.04 7.28 18.06
N LYS A 64 -9.98 6.71 18.66
CA LYS A 64 -10.07 5.56 19.57
C LYS A 64 -11.13 5.73 20.68
N VAL A 65 -11.33 6.96 21.13
CA VAL A 65 -12.26 7.37 22.21
C VAL A 65 -13.75 7.25 21.84
N GLY A 66 -14.10 6.86 20.62
CA GLY A 66 -15.49 6.65 20.21
C GLY A 66 -16.10 7.80 19.41
N THR A 67 -15.27 8.70 18.89
CA THR A 67 -15.70 9.85 18.08
C THR A 67 -15.31 9.70 16.61
N VAL A 68 -16.06 10.35 15.72
CA VAL A 68 -15.72 10.47 14.29
C VAL A 68 -15.54 11.94 13.95
N ARG A 69 -14.38 12.31 13.41
CA ARG A 69 -14.05 13.65 12.93
C ARG A 69 -14.26 13.74 11.42
N LEU A 70 -14.67 14.92 10.95
CA LEU A 70 -14.74 15.22 9.53
C LEU A 70 -13.54 16.09 9.13
N TYR A 71 -12.79 15.66 8.13
CA TYR A 71 -11.82 16.50 7.44
C TYR A 71 -12.38 16.91 6.07
N ASP A 72 -12.28 18.20 5.78
CA ASP A 72 -12.63 18.77 4.49
C ASP A 72 -11.39 19.50 3.91
N PRO A 73 -10.94 19.19 2.68
CA PRO A 73 -9.79 19.87 2.08
C PRO A 73 -9.92 21.40 2.02
N ALA A 74 -11.14 21.94 1.97
CA ALA A 74 -11.39 23.38 1.89
C ALA A 74 -11.38 24.08 3.26
N THR A 75 -11.76 23.39 4.34
CA THR A 75 -11.92 24.00 5.67
C THR A 75 -11.06 23.38 6.77
N GLY A 76 -10.36 22.29 6.48
CA GLY A 76 -9.53 21.56 7.42
C GLY A 76 -10.32 20.55 8.27
N LEU A 77 -9.77 20.21 9.44
CA LEU A 77 -10.40 19.30 10.38
C LEU A 77 -11.47 20.01 11.20
N ALA A 78 -12.70 19.50 11.18
CA ALA A 78 -13.79 20.03 11.98
C ALA A 78 -13.46 19.96 13.49
N ALA A 79 -13.74 21.03 14.22
CA ALA A 79 -13.47 21.11 15.66
C ALA A 79 -14.32 20.13 16.48
N THR A 80 -15.59 19.95 16.08
CA THR A 80 -16.53 19.03 16.73
C THR A 80 -16.63 17.71 15.98
N PRO A 81 -16.72 16.56 16.69
CA PRO A 81 -17.06 15.29 16.06
C PRO A 81 -18.42 15.32 15.36
N VAL A 82 -18.55 14.56 14.26
CA VAL A 82 -19.81 14.31 13.54
C VAL A 82 -20.57 13.08 14.06
N LEU A 83 -19.94 12.31 14.94
CA LEU A 83 -20.53 11.21 15.69
C LEU A 83 -19.76 11.05 17.00
N ASP A 84 -20.48 10.76 18.08
CA ASP A 84 -19.92 10.39 19.38
C ASP A 84 -20.72 9.21 19.96
N ILE A 85 -20.06 8.06 20.07
CA ILE A 85 -20.58 6.85 20.71
C ILE A 85 -19.71 6.45 21.91
N GLY A 86 -18.86 7.35 22.43
CA GLY A 86 -17.85 7.04 23.44
C GLY A 86 -18.41 6.43 24.73
N SER A 87 -19.66 6.74 25.08
CA SER A 87 -20.38 6.12 26.21
C SER A 87 -20.60 4.60 26.08
N LYS A 88 -20.42 4.03 24.88
CA LYS A 88 -20.58 2.61 24.57
C LYS A 88 -19.25 1.91 24.33
N VAL A 89 -18.16 2.65 24.18
CA VAL A 89 -16.86 2.15 23.70
C VAL A 89 -15.94 1.86 24.87
N ASP A 90 -15.40 0.64 24.91
CA ASP A 90 -14.33 0.25 25.82
C ASP A 90 -12.98 0.69 25.25
N ILE A 91 -12.22 1.46 26.01
CA ILE A 91 -10.88 1.99 25.65
C ILE A 91 -9.76 1.45 26.55
N SER A 92 -10.05 0.46 27.41
CA SER A 92 -9.15 -0.02 28.47
C SER A 92 -7.88 -0.73 27.97
N GLY A 93 -7.85 -1.19 26.72
CA GLY A 93 -6.69 -1.83 26.08
C GLY A 93 -6.04 -0.97 25.00
N ASN A 94 -4.81 -1.28 24.60
CA ASN A 94 -4.12 -0.48 23.58
C ASN A 94 -4.82 -0.57 22.20
N GLU A 95 -5.35 -1.74 21.87
CA GLU A 95 -6.07 -2.01 20.62
C GLU A 95 -7.61 -1.90 20.76
N ARG A 96 -8.14 -1.58 21.95
CA ARG A 96 -9.59 -1.42 22.18
C ARG A 96 -10.03 0.00 21.88
N GLY A 97 -11.20 0.19 21.30
CA GLY A 97 -11.78 1.50 21.03
C GLY A 97 -12.78 1.45 19.89
N LEU A 98 -13.01 2.60 19.25
CA LEU A 98 -13.60 2.64 17.92
C LEU A 98 -12.51 2.32 16.88
N LEU A 99 -12.71 1.26 16.11
CA LEU A 99 -11.65 0.60 15.34
C LEU A 99 -11.75 0.80 13.83
N GLY A 100 -12.96 0.79 13.28
CA GLY A 100 -13.17 0.89 11.84
C GLY A 100 -14.48 1.57 11.47
N ILE A 101 -14.53 2.08 10.24
CA ILE A 101 -15.68 2.80 9.69
C ILE A 101 -15.84 2.52 8.19
N ALA A 102 -17.07 2.34 7.74
CA ALA A 102 -17.41 2.28 6.31
C ALA A 102 -18.70 3.09 6.04
N PRO A 103 -18.66 4.10 5.15
CA PRO A 103 -19.87 4.73 4.64
C PRO A 103 -20.76 3.69 3.94
N ALA A 104 -22.07 3.76 4.16
CA ALA A 104 -23.00 2.91 3.41
C ALA A 104 -22.93 3.23 1.90
N PRO A 105 -23.24 2.28 1.00
CA PRO A 105 -23.26 2.55 -0.45
C PRO A 105 -24.17 3.72 -0.86
N ASN A 106 -25.22 3.99 -0.06
CA ASN A 106 -26.14 5.12 -0.24
C ASN A 106 -25.87 6.29 0.73
N PHE A 107 -24.63 6.43 1.23
CA PHE A 107 -24.24 7.41 2.26
C PHE A 107 -24.68 8.84 1.92
N THR A 108 -24.56 9.28 0.67
CA THR A 108 -24.99 10.64 0.27
C THR A 108 -26.44 10.93 0.64
N ALA A 109 -27.33 9.93 0.55
CA ALA A 109 -28.75 10.09 0.89
C ALA A 109 -29.04 9.83 2.38
N THR A 110 -28.32 8.91 3.01
CA THR A 110 -28.68 8.40 4.35
C THR A 110 -27.81 8.95 5.47
N GLN A 111 -26.58 9.37 5.17
CA GLN A 111 -25.53 9.66 6.14
C GLN A 111 -25.28 8.49 7.10
N THR A 112 -25.59 7.26 6.67
CA THR A 112 -25.40 6.05 7.46
C THR A 112 -23.98 5.52 7.29
N VAL A 113 -23.33 5.23 8.41
CA VAL A 113 -22.03 4.57 8.47
C VAL A 113 -22.15 3.25 9.24
N TYR A 114 -21.28 2.31 8.90
CA TYR A 114 -21.04 1.11 9.69
C TYR A 114 -19.77 1.33 10.49
N VAL A 115 -19.80 0.98 11.77
CA VAL A 115 -18.68 1.14 12.69
C VAL A 115 -18.39 -0.18 13.39
N ALA A 116 -17.11 -0.49 13.56
CA ALA A 116 -16.64 -1.60 14.39
C ALA A 116 -15.92 -1.05 15.61
N TYR A 117 -16.27 -1.54 16.79
CA TYR A 117 -15.70 -1.08 18.06
C TYR A 117 -15.73 -2.19 19.11
N THR A 118 -14.94 -2.03 20.17
CA THR A 118 -15.02 -2.86 21.38
C THR A 118 -16.03 -2.23 22.35
N ALA A 119 -17.08 -2.95 22.69
CA ALA A 119 -18.18 -2.42 23.51
C ALA A 119 -17.93 -2.60 25.02
N LEU A 120 -18.36 -1.61 25.81
CA LEU A 120 -18.45 -1.75 27.26
C LEU A 120 -19.48 -2.83 27.66
N PRO A 121 -19.30 -3.50 28.81
CA PRO A 121 -18.17 -3.34 29.74
C PRO A 121 -16.97 -4.27 29.45
N ALA A 122 -17.12 -5.23 28.56
CA ALA A 122 -16.23 -6.40 28.48
C ALA A 122 -15.41 -6.49 27.18
N GLY A 123 -15.38 -5.43 26.36
CA GLY A 123 -14.59 -5.42 25.13
C GLY A 123 -15.20 -6.20 23.96
N THR A 124 -16.48 -6.61 24.04
CA THR A 124 -17.17 -7.36 22.97
C THR A 124 -17.00 -6.66 21.63
N LEU A 125 -16.45 -7.39 20.64
CA LEU A 125 -16.33 -6.89 19.28
C LEU A 125 -17.73 -6.69 18.72
N THR A 126 -18.03 -5.46 18.31
CA THR A 126 -19.37 -5.04 17.91
C THR A 126 -19.31 -4.31 16.58
N LEU A 127 -20.07 -4.82 15.61
CA LEU A 127 -20.36 -4.16 14.34
C LEU A 127 -21.76 -3.54 14.43
N SER A 128 -21.86 -2.24 14.20
CA SER A 128 -23.12 -1.49 14.23
C SER A 128 -23.29 -0.66 12.96
N ARG A 129 -24.55 -0.30 12.66
CA ARG A 129 -24.87 0.80 11.73
C ARG A 129 -25.46 1.97 12.50
N VAL A 130 -25.10 3.19 12.11
CA VAL A 130 -25.51 4.43 12.79
C VAL A 130 -25.56 5.59 11.80
N ARG A 131 -26.45 6.56 12.01
CA ARG A 131 -26.50 7.80 11.24
C ARG A 131 -25.58 8.86 11.85
N LEU A 132 -24.78 9.53 11.04
CA LEU A 132 -24.00 10.68 11.50
C LEU A 132 -24.93 11.76 12.08
N GLY A 133 -24.51 12.39 13.18
CA GLY A 133 -25.31 13.36 13.93
C GLY A 133 -26.42 12.78 14.82
N ASP A 134 -26.68 11.46 14.78
CA ASP A 134 -27.71 10.80 15.57
C ASP A 134 -27.19 9.47 16.16
N ALA A 135 -26.40 9.57 17.24
CA ALA A 135 -25.86 8.40 17.93
C ALA A 135 -26.93 7.48 18.55
N ALA A 136 -28.15 7.97 18.75
CA ALA A 136 -29.28 7.18 19.24
C ALA A 136 -29.87 6.26 18.17
N SER A 137 -29.61 6.54 16.88
CA SER A 137 -30.01 5.68 15.75
C SER A 137 -29.22 4.37 15.64
N GLU A 138 -28.25 4.13 16.52
CA GLU A 138 -27.41 2.94 16.44
C GLU A 138 -28.24 1.65 16.47
N GLN A 139 -27.93 0.77 15.53
CA GLN A 139 -28.39 -0.61 15.51
C GLN A 139 -27.20 -1.55 15.42
N VAL A 140 -27.06 -2.41 16.43
CA VAL A 140 -26.07 -3.50 16.45
C VAL A 140 -26.44 -4.52 15.37
N ILE A 141 -25.44 -4.89 14.56
CA ILE A 141 -25.56 -5.83 13.45
C ILE A 141 -25.09 -7.23 13.86
N LEU A 142 -23.87 -7.31 14.39
CA LEU A 142 -23.22 -8.57 14.77
C LEU A 142 -22.24 -8.33 15.91
N THR A 143 -22.16 -9.28 16.83
CA THR A 143 -21.21 -9.26 17.95
C THR A 143 -20.44 -10.56 18.07
N GLN A 144 -19.24 -10.47 18.63
CA GLN A 144 -18.39 -11.60 18.99
C GLN A 144 -17.78 -11.33 20.37
N ALA A 145 -17.93 -12.27 21.30
CA ALA A 145 -17.29 -12.18 22.61
C ALA A 145 -15.76 -12.13 22.46
N HIS A 146 -15.13 -11.23 23.23
CA HIS A 146 -13.70 -10.93 23.21
C HIS A 146 -13.30 -10.30 24.56
N SER A 147 -13.52 -11.07 25.64
CA SER A 147 -13.34 -10.56 27.01
C SER A 147 -12.02 -10.97 27.65
N GLU A 148 -11.41 -12.02 27.11
CA GLU A 148 -10.27 -12.75 27.65
C GLU A 148 -8.99 -11.94 27.57
N PHE A 149 -8.75 -11.27 26.43
CA PHE A 149 -7.60 -10.40 26.22
C PHE A 149 -8.03 -9.08 25.57
N SER A 150 -7.18 -8.06 25.64
CA SER A 150 -7.51 -6.71 25.18
C SER A 150 -6.92 -6.35 23.82
N ASN A 151 -6.18 -7.28 23.22
CA ASN A 151 -5.51 -7.17 21.93
C ASN A 151 -6.06 -8.18 20.91
N HIS A 152 -5.65 -8.02 19.66
CA HIS A 152 -6.11 -8.77 18.50
C HIS A 152 -7.61 -8.60 18.25
N ASN A 153 -8.04 -7.34 18.16
CA ASN A 153 -9.43 -6.98 17.91
C ASN A 153 -9.76 -6.95 16.41
N GLY A 154 -8.76 -6.81 15.53
CA GLY A 154 -8.97 -6.48 14.12
C GLY A 154 -9.74 -5.17 13.97
N GLY A 155 -10.90 -5.22 13.32
CA GLY A 155 -11.86 -4.11 13.35
C GLY A 155 -11.96 -3.30 12.07
N GLN A 156 -11.30 -3.70 10.98
CA GLN A 156 -11.55 -3.07 9.67
C GLN A 156 -12.94 -3.45 9.16
N VAL A 157 -13.63 -2.46 8.57
CA VAL A 157 -14.93 -2.65 7.93
C VAL A 157 -14.88 -2.05 6.53
N ALA A 158 -15.34 -2.77 5.51
CA ALA A 158 -15.46 -2.24 4.15
C ALA A 158 -16.53 -2.98 3.34
N PHE A 159 -17.10 -2.30 2.34
CA PHE A 159 -17.95 -2.94 1.35
C PHE A 159 -17.11 -3.55 0.22
N GLY A 160 -17.42 -4.79 -0.15
CA GLY A 160 -16.88 -5.42 -1.34
C GLY A 160 -17.53 -4.89 -2.61
N GLY A 161 -16.95 -5.21 -3.78
CA GLY A 161 -17.54 -4.88 -5.08
C GLY A 161 -18.86 -5.61 -5.37
N ASP A 162 -19.16 -6.64 -4.59
CA ASP A 162 -20.40 -7.39 -4.60
C ASP A 162 -21.52 -6.74 -3.76
N GLY A 163 -21.24 -5.63 -3.08
CA GLY A 163 -22.20 -4.90 -2.27
C GLY A 163 -22.41 -5.45 -0.86
N TYR A 164 -21.66 -6.48 -0.45
CA TYR A 164 -21.72 -7.02 0.91
C TYR A 164 -20.74 -6.32 1.84
N LEU A 165 -21.05 -6.35 3.13
CA LEU A 165 -20.21 -5.76 4.18
C LEU A 165 -19.25 -6.81 4.71
N TYR A 166 -17.97 -6.45 4.77
CA TYR A 166 -16.91 -7.27 5.33
C TYR A 166 -16.41 -6.68 6.64
N TRP A 167 -16.06 -7.55 7.59
CA TRP A 167 -15.52 -7.14 8.88
C TRP A 167 -14.42 -8.09 9.34
N SER A 168 -13.29 -7.55 9.78
CA SER A 168 -12.15 -8.34 10.28
C SER A 168 -12.19 -8.48 11.81
N LEU A 169 -11.89 -9.68 12.30
CA LEU A 169 -11.78 -9.99 13.72
C LEU A 169 -10.47 -10.76 13.95
N GLY A 170 -9.66 -10.30 14.89
CA GLY A 170 -8.46 -11.03 15.33
C GLY A 170 -8.79 -12.29 16.12
N ASP A 171 -7.76 -13.07 16.42
CA ASP A 171 -7.84 -14.41 17.02
C ASP A 171 -8.27 -14.39 18.51
N GLY A 172 -8.49 -13.22 19.08
CA GLY A 172 -8.92 -13.06 20.46
C GLY A 172 -7.80 -12.67 21.43
N GLY A 173 -6.54 -12.62 20.98
CA GLY A 173 -5.43 -12.03 21.72
C GLY A 173 -4.43 -13.04 22.29
N ALA A 174 -3.52 -12.50 23.11
CA ALA A 174 -2.35 -13.19 23.66
C ALA A 174 -1.37 -13.74 22.60
N ALA A 175 -0.32 -14.40 23.09
CA ALA A 175 0.69 -15.06 22.25
C ALA A 175 0.20 -16.46 21.83
N ASP A 176 0.63 -16.94 20.66
CA ASP A 176 0.60 -18.36 20.27
C ASP A 176 -0.81 -18.97 20.12
N ASP A 177 -1.84 -18.13 19.89
CA ASP A 177 -3.23 -18.51 19.66
C ASP A 177 -3.76 -19.46 20.76
N VAL A 178 -3.65 -19.06 22.03
CA VAL A 178 -4.10 -19.87 23.18
C VAL A 178 -5.58 -20.25 23.11
N LEU A 179 -6.39 -19.50 22.36
CA LEU A 179 -7.82 -19.77 22.13
C LEU A 179 -8.08 -20.74 20.98
N ALA A 180 -7.04 -21.12 20.22
CA ALA A 180 -7.15 -21.97 19.03
C ALA A 180 -8.12 -21.44 17.98
N SER A 181 -8.30 -20.12 17.92
CA SER A 181 -9.39 -19.55 17.16
C SER A 181 -9.05 -19.42 15.68
N GLY A 182 -7.77 -19.22 15.34
CA GLY A 182 -7.32 -19.03 13.95
C GLY A 182 -7.83 -20.13 13.02
N GLN A 183 -7.66 -21.39 13.44
CA GLN A 183 -8.08 -22.58 12.70
C GLN A 183 -9.50 -23.10 13.07
N ASN A 184 -10.14 -22.53 14.10
CA ASN A 184 -11.48 -22.95 14.52
C ASN A 184 -12.57 -22.19 13.75
N LEU A 185 -13.39 -22.91 12.98
CA LEU A 185 -14.51 -22.35 12.21
C LEU A 185 -15.78 -22.13 13.06
N GLY A 186 -15.82 -22.60 14.30
CA GLY A 186 -16.95 -22.40 15.22
C GLY A 186 -17.03 -21.02 15.88
N THR A 187 -16.02 -20.18 15.65
CA THR A 187 -15.94 -18.80 16.16
C THR A 187 -15.69 -17.82 15.01
N LEU A 188 -16.04 -16.54 15.22
CA LEU A 188 -15.71 -15.47 14.28
C LEU A 188 -14.31 -14.87 14.52
N LEU A 189 -13.64 -15.25 15.61
CA LEU A 189 -12.27 -14.81 15.89
C LEU A 189 -11.26 -15.41 14.89
N GLY A 190 -10.30 -14.61 14.45
CA GLY A 190 -9.28 -14.97 13.47
C GLY A 190 -9.87 -15.14 12.07
N LYS A 191 -10.84 -14.29 11.70
CA LYS A 191 -11.63 -14.38 10.46
C LYS A 191 -11.85 -13.00 9.85
N ILE A 192 -12.16 -12.98 8.54
CA ILE A 192 -12.96 -11.92 7.94
C ILE A 192 -14.32 -12.53 7.61
N VAL A 193 -15.39 -11.83 8.01
CA VAL A 193 -16.78 -12.22 7.74
C VAL A 193 -17.37 -11.43 6.57
N ARG A 194 -18.41 -11.95 5.92
CA ARG A 194 -19.14 -11.30 4.81
C ARG A 194 -20.65 -11.37 5.05
N LEU A 195 -21.31 -10.21 5.08
CA LEU A 195 -22.69 -10.05 5.53
C LEU A 195 -23.53 -9.26 4.51
N ASP A 196 -24.77 -9.68 4.31
CA ASP A 196 -25.80 -8.87 3.63
C ASP A 196 -26.54 -7.99 4.64
N VAL A 197 -26.10 -6.74 4.74
CA VAL A 197 -26.69 -5.74 5.65
C VAL A 197 -27.83 -4.93 5.02
N SER A 198 -28.19 -5.23 3.77
CA SER A 198 -29.31 -4.58 3.08
C SER A 198 -30.68 -5.14 3.52
N ARG A 199 -30.67 -6.30 4.19
CA ARG A 199 -31.85 -7.03 4.63
C ARG A 199 -31.70 -7.52 6.07
N THR A 200 -32.83 -7.86 6.68
CA THR A 200 -32.91 -8.49 7.99
C THR A 200 -33.43 -9.91 7.79
N CYS A 201 -32.74 -10.89 8.36
CA CYS A 201 -33.13 -12.30 8.26
C CYS A 201 -33.38 -12.88 9.66
N GLY A 202 -34.63 -13.24 9.93
CA GLY A 202 -35.05 -13.69 11.26
C GLY A 202 -34.88 -12.56 12.29
N THR A 203 -34.14 -12.84 13.37
CA THR A 203 -33.82 -11.85 14.41
C THR A 203 -32.53 -11.08 14.13
N ALA A 204 -31.75 -11.47 13.13
CA ALA A 204 -30.50 -10.82 12.79
C ALA A 204 -30.74 -9.60 11.89
N ALA A 205 -30.05 -8.48 12.19
CA ALA A 205 -30.10 -7.26 11.38
C ALA A 205 -29.34 -7.35 10.05
N TYR A 206 -28.96 -8.57 9.66
CA TYR A 206 -28.29 -8.93 8.41
C TYR A 206 -28.80 -10.30 7.93
N CYS A 207 -28.48 -10.65 6.70
CA CYS A 207 -28.58 -11.99 6.15
C CYS A 207 -27.17 -12.53 5.85
N VAL A 208 -26.99 -13.85 5.96
CA VAL A 208 -25.76 -14.49 5.45
C VAL A 208 -25.90 -14.69 3.94
N PRO A 209 -24.96 -14.20 3.10
CA PRO A 209 -24.97 -14.51 1.67
C PRO A 209 -24.95 -16.03 1.44
N ALA A 210 -25.81 -16.51 0.54
CA ALA A 210 -25.98 -17.95 0.31
C ALA A 210 -24.74 -18.63 -0.30
N ASP A 211 -23.89 -17.84 -0.95
CA ASP A 211 -22.61 -18.22 -1.55
C ASP A 211 -21.42 -18.07 -0.58
N ASN A 212 -21.66 -17.79 0.70
CA ASN A 212 -20.58 -17.81 1.68
C ASN A 212 -19.98 -19.24 1.80
N PRO A 213 -18.64 -19.37 1.88
CA PRO A 213 -17.93 -20.65 1.75
C PRO A 213 -18.29 -21.72 2.78
N PHE A 214 -18.79 -21.32 3.95
CA PHE A 214 -19.07 -22.21 5.08
C PHE A 214 -20.56 -22.39 5.38
N VAL A 215 -21.44 -21.88 4.51
CA VAL A 215 -22.88 -22.13 4.62
C VAL A 215 -23.16 -23.64 4.57
N GLY A 216 -23.90 -24.14 5.55
CA GLY A 216 -24.27 -25.55 5.66
C GLY A 216 -23.16 -26.49 6.16
N ARG A 217 -21.94 -26.00 6.42
CA ARG A 217 -20.88 -26.82 7.03
C ARG A 217 -21.13 -26.97 8.53
N ALA A 218 -21.32 -28.21 8.99
CA ALA A 218 -21.55 -28.50 10.40
C ALA A 218 -20.42 -27.96 11.28
N GLY A 219 -20.79 -27.28 12.37
CA GLY A 219 -19.83 -26.68 13.32
C GLY A 219 -19.13 -25.41 12.83
N ALA A 220 -19.35 -24.96 11.60
CA ALA A 220 -18.81 -23.71 11.10
C ALA A 220 -19.81 -22.55 11.22
N ARG A 221 -19.28 -21.35 11.45
CA ARG A 221 -20.05 -20.10 11.39
C ARG A 221 -20.25 -19.69 9.93
N PRO A 222 -21.50 -19.61 9.44
CA PRO A 222 -21.77 -19.35 8.03
C PRO A 222 -21.40 -17.93 7.57
N GLU A 223 -21.15 -17.01 8.51
CA GLU A 223 -20.69 -15.64 8.24
C GLU A 223 -19.25 -15.57 7.70
N ILE A 224 -18.44 -16.61 7.92
CA ILE A 224 -17.00 -16.61 7.59
C ILE A 224 -16.80 -16.52 6.07
N TRP A 225 -15.93 -15.59 5.65
CA TRP A 225 -15.44 -15.48 4.27
C TRP A 225 -14.02 -16.00 4.11
N THR A 226 -13.10 -15.64 5.00
CA THR A 226 -11.72 -16.17 5.04
C THR A 226 -11.28 -16.36 6.48
N TRP A 227 -10.29 -17.22 6.71
CA TRP A 227 -9.89 -17.69 8.04
C TRP A 227 -8.39 -17.96 8.13
N GLY A 228 -7.93 -18.33 9.32
CA GLY A 228 -6.51 -18.52 9.59
C GLY A 228 -5.76 -17.19 9.70
N LEU A 229 -6.38 -16.19 10.35
CA LEU A 229 -5.80 -14.87 10.57
C LEU A 229 -5.46 -14.65 12.05
N ARG A 230 -4.43 -13.87 12.35
CA ARG A 230 -4.00 -13.54 13.73
C ARG A 230 -4.63 -12.26 14.22
N ASN A 231 -4.24 -11.13 13.65
CA ASN A 231 -4.80 -9.82 13.91
C ASN A 231 -4.89 -9.01 12.60
N PRO A 232 -5.92 -9.27 11.76
CA PRO A 232 -6.13 -8.60 10.48
C PRO A 232 -6.48 -7.13 10.71
N TRP A 233 -5.45 -6.29 10.86
CA TRP A 233 -5.52 -4.91 11.31
C TRP A 233 -6.26 -4.04 10.29
N ARG A 234 -5.82 -4.06 9.03
CA ARG A 234 -6.53 -3.43 7.91
C ARG A 234 -6.61 -4.37 6.73
N PHE A 235 -7.70 -4.21 5.99
CA PHE A 235 -7.86 -4.77 4.67
C PHE A 235 -8.51 -3.74 3.73
N SER A 236 -8.32 -3.91 2.44
CA SER A 236 -8.98 -3.09 1.43
C SER A 236 -9.31 -3.92 0.20
N PHE A 237 -10.39 -3.51 -0.47
CA PHE A 237 -10.75 -4.03 -1.78
C PHE A 237 -10.22 -3.11 -2.88
N ASP A 238 -9.70 -3.71 -3.95
CA ASP A 238 -9.35 -3.00 -5.18
C ASP A 238 -10.57 -2.89 -6.11
N THR A 239 -11.61 -2.17 -5.67
CA THR A 239 -12.91 -2.05 -6.36
C THR A 239 -13.11 -0.74 -7.09
N ARG A 240 -12.15 0.19 -7.00
CA ARG A 240 -12.18 1.43 -7.77
C ARG A 240 -12.03 1.15 -9.27
N PRO A 241 -12.43 2.08 -10.16
CA PRO A 241 -12.25 1.90 -11.60
C PRO A 241 -10.82 1.47 -11.96
N GLY A 242 -10.71 0.38 -12.72
CA GLY A 242 -9.43 -0.25 -13.08
C GLY A 242 -8.88 -1.28 -12.08
N GLY A 243 -9.59 -1.50 -10.96
CA GLY A 243 -9.32 -2.55 -10.00
C GLY A 243 -9.91 -3.90 -10.39
N ASP A 244 -9.38 -4.98 -9.82
CA ASP A 244 -9.77 -6.37 -10.11
C ASP A 244 -10.73 -6.97 -9.06
N GLY A 245 -11.16 -6.16 -8.08
CA GLY A 245 -12.01 -6.59 -6.96
C GLY A 245 -11.28 -7.42 -5.91
N SER A 246 -9.95 -7.56 -5.99
CA SER A 246 -9.18 -8.33 -5.03
C SER A 246 -9.18 -7.72 -3.63
N LEU A 247 -8.95 -8.57 -2.64
CA LEU A 247 -8.87 -8.27 -1.22
C LEU A 247 -7.40 -8.33 -0.77
N TRP A 248 -6.91 -7.24 -0.22
CA TRP A 248 -5.59 -7.14 0.39
C TRP A 248 -5.73 -7.04 1.90
N ILE A 249 -5.01 -7.86 2.66
CA ILE A 249 -5.16 -7.97 4.11
C ILE A 249 -3.79 -7.83 4.76
N ALA A 250 -3.61 -6.85 5.62
CA ALA A 250 -2.47 -6.77 6.52
C ALA A 250 -2.81 -7.50 7.82
N ASP A 251 -2.05 -8.54 8.12
CA ASP A 251 -2.22 -9.37 9.31
C ASP A 251 -0.98 -9.25 10.21
N VAL A 252 -1.18 -8.79 11.44
CA VAL A 252 -0.07 -8.52 12.37
C VAL A 252 0.46 -9.82 12.93
N GLY A 253 1.77 -10.03 12.76
CA GLY A 253 2.51 -11.23 13.12
C GLY A 253 2.65 -11.49 14.60
N GLN A 254 3.10 -12.69 14.96
CA GLN A 254 3.37 -13.09 16.34
C GLN A 254 4.70 -12.54 16.84
N GLY A 255 5.75 -12.65 16.03
CA GLY A 255 7.09 -12.25 16.41
C GLY A 255 8.18 -12.51 15.37
N THR A 256 7.87 -13.23 14.29
CA THR A 256 8.84 -13.52 13.21
C THR A 256 8.53 -12.71 11.95
N TRP A 257 7.28 -12.69 11.52
CA TRP A 257 6.88 -12.13 10.23
C TRP A 257 5.62 -11.29 10.36
N GLU A 258 5.71 -10.05 9.90
CA GLU A 258 4.53 -9.29 9.50
C GLU A 258 4.15 -9.67 8.07
N GLU A 259 2.85 -9.66 7.74
CA GLU A 259 2.41 -10.13 6.42
C GLU A 259 1.31 -9.31 5.76
N VAL A 260 1.35 -9.29 4.43
CA VAL A 260 0.26 -8.82 3.58
C VAL A 260 -0.20 -9.98 2.70
N ASN A 261 -1.47 -10.36 2.85
CA ASN A 261 -2.15 -11.37 2.07
C ASN A 261 -2.89 -10.75 0.88
N HIS A 262 -2.98 -11.49 -0.24
CA HIS A 262 -3.75 -11.12 -1.43
C HIS A 262 -4.70 -12.25 -1.82
N LEU A 263 -5.98 -11.93 -1.93
CA LEU A 263 -7.01 -12.86 -2.39
C LEU A 263 -7.76 -12.23 -3.56
N GLY A 264 -7.93 -12.96 -4.66
CA GLY A 264 -8.85 -12.58 -5.73
C GLY A 264 -10.29 -12.48 -5.25
N ALA A 265 -11.12 -11.72 -5.98
CA ALA A 265 -12.50 -11.40 -5.61
C ALA A 265 -13.38 -12.63 -5.27
N THR A 266 -13.08 -13.79 -5.86
CA THR A 266 -13.86 -15.03 -5.68
C THR A 266 -13.17 -16.07 -4.80
N GLN A 267 -12.04 -15.75 -4.16
CA GLN A 267 -11.28 -16.69 -3.33
C GLN A 267 -11.78 -16.78 -1.88
N GLY A 268 -13.10 -16.77 -1.69
CA GLY A 268 -13.71 -17.07 -0.40
C GLY A 268 -13.36 -18.50 0.05
N GLY A 269 -13.14 -18.68 1.34
CA GLY A 269 -12.81 -19.96 1.98
C GLY A 269 -11.32 -20.19 2.16
N ALA A 270 -10.47 -19.28 1.66
CA ALA A 270 -9.02 -19.34 1.82
C ALA A 270 -8.61 -19.45 3.30
N ASN A 271 -7.70 -20.36 3.59
CA ASN A 271 -7.03 -20.46 4.88
C ASN A 271 -5.67 -19.76 4.80
N LEU A 272 -5.51 -18.68 5.55
CA LEU A 272 -4.28 -17.87 5.59
C LEU A 272 -3.25 -18.40 6.60
N GLY A 273 -3.57 -19.49 7.29
CA GLY A 273 -2.59 -20.34 7.95
C GLY A 273 -2.42 -20.13 9.44
N TRP A 274 -2.77 -18.99 10.03
CA TRP A 274 -2.63 -18.81 11.48
C TRP A 274 -3.56 -19.77 12.26
N SER A 275 -3.10 -20.52 13.25
CA SER A 275 -1.77 -20.53 13.87
C SER A 275 -0.87 -21.71 13.46
N CYS A 276 -1.17 -22.40 12.35
CA CYS A 276 -0.24 -23.37 11.74
C CYS A 276 0.99 -22.65 11.15
N ARG A 277 0.78 -21.50 10.51
CA ARG A 277 1.81 -20.70 9.84
C ARG A 277 1.88 -19.28 10.40
N GLU A 278 3.07 -18.70 10.29
CA GLU A 278 3.34 -17.27 10.44
C GLU A 278 4.18 -16.86 9.23
N GLY A 279 3.68 -15.96 8.38
CA GLY A 279 4.30 -15.71 7.09
C GLY A 279 4.29 -16.96 6.20
N ARG A 280 5.44 -17.29 5.61
CA ARG A 280 5.60 -18.44 4.70
C ARG A 280 6.11 -19.71 5.37
N VAL A 281 6.21 -19.72 6.70
CA VAL A 281 6.82 -20.81 7.46
C VAL A 281 5.84 -21.42 8.44
N VAL A 282 6.06 -22.69 8.78
CA VAL A 282 5.32 -23.36 9.85
C VAL A 282 5.71 -22.71 11.17
N PHE A 283 4.72 -22.17 11.87
CA PHE A 283 4.86 -21.60 13.21
C PHE A 283 4.61 -22.67 14.27
N ASN A 284 3.48 -23.36 14.18
CA ASN A 284 3.11 -24.43 15.11
C ASN A 284 2.48 -25.60 14.34
N ALA A 285 3.25 -26.69 14.18
CA ALA A 285 2.81 -27.88 13.46
C ALA A 285 1.58 -28.55 14.07
N ASP A 286 1.36 -28.43 15.39
CA ASP A 286 0.21 -29.02 16.09
C ASP A 286 -1.11 -28.31 15.75
N ARG A 287 -1.01 -27.10 15.19
CA ARG A 287 -2.17 -26.31 14.72
C ARG A 287 -2.49 -26.57 13.26
N CYS A 288 -1.68 -27.35 12.55
CA CYS A 288 -1.90 -27.64 11.15
C CYS A 288 -3.03 -28.65 10.97
N VAL A 289 -3.97 -28.32 10.07
CA VAL A 289 -5.11 -29.17 9.73
C VAL A 289 -4.69 -30.07 8.58
N ALA A 290 -4.78 -31.38 8.79
CA ALA A 290 -4.37 -32.36 7.79
C ALA A 290 -5.19 -32.23 6.50
N GLY A 291 -4.49 -32.17 5.36
CA GLY A 291 -5.11 -32.05 4.03
C GLY A 291 -5.59 -30.64 3.68
N GLU A 292 -5.42 -29.66 4.57
CA GLU A 292 -5.80 -28.27 4.32
C GLU A 292 -4.76 -27.56 3.44
N ALA A 293 -5.25 -26.73 2.52
CA ALA A 293 -4.41 -25.88 1.68
C ALA A 293 -4.27 -24.50 2.30
N TYR A 294 -3.02 -24.06 2.47
CA TYR A 294 -2.69 -22.73 2.99
C TYR A 294 -2.31 -21.80 1.85
N VAL A 295 -2.78 -20.56 1.91
CA VAL A 295 -2.41 -19.51 0.95
C VAL A 295 -1.22 -18.74 1.50
N ASP A 296 -0.14 -18.63 0.72
CA ASP A 296 1.02 -17.85 1.12
C ASP A 296 0.77 -16.34 0.97
N PRO A 297 1.34 -15.51 1.87
CA PRO A 297 1.22 -14.06 1.78
C PRO A 297 1.95 -13.49 0.56
N ALA A 298 1.36 -12.43 0.00
CA ALA A 298 1.92 -11.65 -1.10
C ALA A 298 3.25 -10.98 -0.69
N HIS A 299 3.37 -10.58 0.58
CA HIS A 299 4.58 -9.97 1.13
C HIS A 299 4.75 -10.33 2.60
N VAL A 300 6.00 -10.47 3.02
CA VAL A 300 6.41 -10.58 4.42
C VAL A 300 7.62 -9.67 4.67
N HIS A 301 7.73 -9.15 5.89
CA HIS A 301 8.94 -8.49 6.39
C HIS A 301 9.19 -8.89 7.84
N GLN A 302 10.44 -8.80 8.31
CA GLN A 302 10.82 -9.37 9.60
C GLN A 302 10.37 -8.47 10.77
N THR A 303 9.61 -9.05 11.69
CA THR A 303 9.23 -8.40 12.95
C THR A 303 10.50 -8.11 13.77
N SER A 304 10.54 -6.96 14.44
CA SER A 304 11.67 -6.40 15.19
C SER A 304 12.95 -6.08 14.39
N VAL A 305 12.98 -6.31 13.08
CA VAL A 305 14.10 -5.94 12.19
C VAL A 305 13.65 -4.85 11.22
N ASP A 306 12.60 -5.13 10.44
CA ASP A 306 12.07 -4.21 9.43
C ASP A 306 10.90 -3.36 9.96
N GLY A 307 10.18 -3.88 10.97
CA GLY A 307 8.95 -3.32 11.52
C GLY A 307 8.50 -4.05 12.79
N CYS A 308 7.28 -3.82 13.26
CA CYS A 308 6.72 -4.51 14.44
C CYS A 308 5.23 -4.83 14.37
N ALA A 309 4.50 -4.16 13.46
CA ALA A 309 3.06 -4.34 13.26
C ALA A 309 2.69 -3.74 11.90
N VAL A 310 2.41 -4.59 10.93
CA VAL A 310 1.92 -4.14 9.62
C VAL A 310 0.57 -3.45 9.76
N ILE A 311 0.45 -2.27 9.16
CA ILE A 311 -0.77 -1.45 9.24
C ILE A 311 -1.68 -1.68 8.04
N GLY A 312 -1.12 -2.12 6.91
CA GLY A 312 -1.84 -2.27 5.65
C GLY A 312 -2.01 -0.96 4.89
N GLY A 313 -2.84 -1.01 3.84
CA GLY A 313 -3.13 0.14 3.00
C GLY A 313 -3.98 -0.22 1.79
N PHE A 314 -3.68 0.37 0.63
CA PHE A 314 -4.56 0.37 -0.54
C PHE A 314 -3.78 0.26 -1.84
N VAL A 315 -4.41 -0.34 -2.85
CA VAL A 315 -3.97 -0.18 -4.25
C VAL A 315 -4.22 1.26 -4.67
N TYR A 316 -3.18 1.94 -5.14
CA TYR A 316 -3.31 3.32 -5.62
C TYR A 316 -4.08 3.35 -6.93
N ARG A 317 -5.22 4.05 -6.90
CA ARG A 317 -6.14 4.25 -8.03
C ARG A 317 -6.48 5.74 -8.20
N GLY A 318 -5.64 6.62 -7.66
CA GLY A 318 -5.76 8.07 -7.79
C GLY A 318 -5.39 8.56 -9.18
N ALA A 319 -5.95 9.70 -9.58
CA ALA A 319 -5.68 10.30 -10.88
C ALA A 319 -4.39 11.12 -10.87
N GLN A 320 -4.02 11.70 -9.72
CA GLN A 320 -2.91 12.66 -9.64
C GLN A 320 -1.55 12.03 -9.98
N PHE A 321 -1.36 10.75 -9.61
CA PHE A 321 -0.11 10.02 -9.78
C PHE A 321 -0.32 8.68 -10.51
N ALA A 322 -1.32 8.60 -11.38
CA ALA A 322 -1.71 7.34 -12.04
C ALA A 322 -0.56 6.69 -12.83
N ASP A 323 0.28 7.50 -13.48
CA ASP A 323 1.45 7.08 -14.28
C ASP A 323 2.67 6.68 -13.43
N ILE A 324 2.66 6.96 -12.13
CA ILE A 324 3.75 6.65 -11.20
C ILE A 324 3.35 5.49 -10.29
N ALA A 325 2.23 5.64 -9.59
CA ALA A 325 1.82 4.77 -8.49
C ALA A 325 0.68 3.81 -8.87
N GLY A 326 0.02 4.01 -10.01
CA GLY A 326 -1.16 3.25 -10.44
C GLY A 326 -1.00 1.73 -10.32
N GLY A 327 -1.97 1.08 -9.69
CA GLY A 327 -1.99 -0.39 -9.53
C GLY A 327 -0.99 -0.95 -8.53
N THR A 328 -0.29 -0.11 -7.77
CA THR A 328 0.62 -0.54 -6.70
C THR A 328 -0.12 -0.51 -5.36
N TYR A 329 -0.06 -1.61 -4.61
CA TYR A 329 -0.52 -1.65 -3.22
C TYR A 329 0.53 -1.03 -2.31
N PHE A 330 0.20 0.06 -1.64
CA PHE A 330 1.08 0.69 -0.66
C PHE A 330 0.63 0.34 0.75
N HIS A 331 1.56 -0.07 1.59
CA HIS A 331 1.33 -0.26 3.02
C HIS A 331 2.49 0.30 3.85
N THR A 332 2.23 0.42 5.15
CA THR A 332 3.21 0.85 6.13
C THR A 332 3.24 -0.10 7.33
N ASP A 333 4.18 0.15 8.23
CA ASP A 333 4.34 -0.49 9.52
C ASP A 333 4.27 0.55 10.67
N TYR A 334 3.70 0.16 11.80
CA TYR A 334 3.47 1.02 12.96
C TYR A 334 4.76 1.56 13.58
N CYS A 335 5.78 0.71 13.76
CA CYS A 335 6.99 1.11 14.48
C CYS A 335 7.97 1.87 13.59
N SER A 336 8.14 1.41 12.35
CA SER A 336 9.20 1.90 11.48
C SER A 336 8.76 3.03 10.56
N ALA A 337 7.45 3.21 10.33
CA ALA A 337 6.91 4.10 9.28
C ALA A 337 7.53 3.85 7.88
N SER A 338 8.07 2.66 7.66
CA SER A 338 8.57 2.21 6.37
C SER A 338 7.38 2.03 5.42
N VAL A 339 7.55 2.42 4.16
CA VAL A 339 6.54 2.25 3.12
C VAL A 339 7.04 1.22 2.13
N TRP A 340 6.19 0.24 1.85
CA TRP A 340 6.42 -0.76 0.81
C TRP A 340 5.41 -0.60 -0.32
N GLY A 341 5.84 -0.92 -1.53
CA GLY A 341 4.99 -1.09 -2.70
C GLY A 341 4.94 -2.56 -3.09
N ILE A 342 3.75 -3.09 -3.33
CA ILE A 342 3.52 -4.46 -3.82
C ILE A 342 2.77 -4.39 -5.16
N ARG A 343 3.21 -5.19 -6.13
CA ARG A 343 2.52 -5.40 -7.41
C ARG A 343 2.34 -6.87 -7.67
N LYS A 344 1.11 -7.24 -8.06
CA LYS A 344 0.83 -8.54 -8.65
C LYS A 344 1.31 -8.56 -10.10
N LEU A 345 2.09 -9.56 -10.47
CA LEU A 345 2.60 -9.78 -11.82
C LEU A 345 1.64 -10.66 -12.63
N ALA A 346 1.82 -10.68 -13.95
CA ALA A 346 0.95 -11.43 -14.86
C ALA A 346 0.95 -12.95 -14.62
N ASP A 347 2.04 -13.49 -14.06
CA ASP A 347 2.16 -14.90 -13.67
C ASP A 347 1.51 -15.22 -12.32
N GLY A 348 0.90 -14.21 -11.66
CA GLY A 348 0.26 -14.34 -10.35
C GLY A 348 1.19 -14.14 -9.15
N SER A 349 2.50 -14.03 -9.37
CA SER A 349 3.46 -13.73 -8.31
C SER A 349 3.39 -12.27 -7.86
N HIS A 350 4.06 -11.95 -6.75
CA HIS A 350 4.08 -10.60 -6.19
C HIS A 350 5.50 -10.05 -6.17
N GLN A 351 5.70 -8.88 -6.76
CA GLN A 351 6.89 -8.07 -6.57
C GLN A 351 6.65 -7.12 -5.39
N SER A 352 7.59 -7.05 -4.45
CA SER A 352 7.54 -6.09 -3.33
C SER A 352 8.88 -5.39 -3.13
N LEU A 353 8.86 -4.13 -2.73
CA LEU A 353 10.04 -3.33 -2.43
C LEU A 353 9.74 -2.33 -1.30
N LYS A 354 10.68 -2.20 -0.34
CA LYS A 354 10.70 -1.08 0.61
C LYS A 354 11.13 0.19 -0.13
N LEU A 355 10.24 1.16 -0.25
CA LEU A 355 10.43 2.36 -1.05
C LEU A 355 11.09 3.49 -0.27
N THR A 356 10.69 3.66 0.99
CA THR A 356 11.21 4.72 1.86
C THR A 356 10.87 4.43 3.32
N THR A 357 11.36 5.27 4.23
CA THR A 357 10.84 5.43 5.57
C THR A 357 10.38 6.88 5.74
N LEU A 358 9.13 7.05 6.12
CA LEU A 358 8.52 8.37 6.30
C LEU A 358 9.01 9.01 7.60
N ASP A 359 9.17 10.34 7.60
CA ASP A 359 9.44 11.12 8.81
C ASP A 359 8.14 11.38 9.59
N ILE A 360 7.51 10.27 10.02
CA ILE A 360 6.32 10.23 10.86
C ILE A 360 6.52 9.12 11.89
N VAL A 361 5.77 9.16 12.99
CA VAL A 361 5.81 8.11 14.01
C VAL A 361 4.45 7.47 14.15
N GLN A 362 4.41 6.15 14.36
CA GLN A 362 3.20 5.42 14.75
C GLN A 362 2.01 5.59 13.78
N PRO A 363 2.18 5.38 12.45
CA PRO A 363 1.03 5.34 11.55
C PRO A 363 0.05 4.24 12.01
N THR A 364 -1.24 4.56 12.08
CA THR A 364 -2.28 3.63 12.58
C THR A 364 -3.20 3.14 11.49
N SER A 365 -3.34 3.91 10.40
CA SER A 365 -4.18 3.54 9.26
C SER A 365 -3.83 4.36 8.04
N LEU A 366 -4.13 3.79 6.88
CA LEU A 366 -4.27 4.52 5.63
C LEU A 366 -5.75 4.63 5.27
N GLY A 367 -6.05 5.50 4.32
CA GLY A 367 -7.37 5.66 3.70
C GLY A 367 -7.25 6.27 2.32
N VAL A 368 -8.36 6.28 1.61
CA VAL A 368 -8.50 6.82 0.25
C VAL A 368 -9.64 7.83 0.22
N ASP A 369 -9.44 8.96 -0.45
CA ASP A 369 -10.53 9.91 -0.74
C ASP A 369 -11.40 9.48 -1.94
N SER A 370 -12.45 10.20 -2.30
CA SER A 370 -13.28 9.86 -3.48
C SER A 370 -12.50 9.78 -4.80
N ASN A 371 -11.34 10.44 -4.90
CA ASN A 371 -10.54 10.53 -6.11
C ASN A 371 -9.47 9.44 -6.21
N GLY A 372 -9.19 8.72 -5.11
CA GLY A 372 -8.21 7.62 -5.08
C GLY A 372 -6.87 8.05 -4.50
N GLU A 373 -6.80 9.26 -3.96
CA GLU A 373 -5.61 9.78 -3.32
C GLU A 373 -5.47 9.20 -1.91
N LEU A 374 -4.24 8.88 -1.52
CA LEU A 374 -3.95 8.22 -0.26
C LEU A 374 -3.71 9.22 0.87
N TYR A 375 -4.26 8.86 2.02
CA TYR A 375 -4.10 9.55 3.27
C TYR A 375 -3.61 8.56 4.33
N LEU A 376 -2.92 9.08 5.33
CA LEU A 376 -2.40 8.35 6.46
C LEU A 376 -2.69 9.12 7.74
N VAL A 377 -3.01 8.40 8.81
CA VAL A 377 -3.10 8.95 10.16
C VAL A 377 -2.09 8.27 11.07
N ASN A 378 -1.68 8.96 12.12
CA ASN A 378 -0.78 8.42 13.14
C ASN A 378 -1.30 8.63 14.57
N ASP A 379 -0.90 7.75 15.50
CA ASP A 379 -1.44 7.68 16.87
C ASP A 379 -1.18 8.98 17.64
N LEU A 380 0.11 9.33 17.82
CA LEU A 380 0.56 10.53 18.51
C LEU A 380 1.55 11.31 17.61
N PRO A 381 1.37 12.64 17.41
CA PRO A 381 0.44 13.53 18.11
C PRO A 381 -0.96 13.61 17.47
N GLY A 382 -1.37 12.63 16.64
CA GLY A 382 -2.69 12.63 16.01
C GLY A 382 -2.78 13.56 14.81
N GLN A 383 -2.07 13.21 13.73
CA GLN A 383 -2.02 13.98 12.49
C GLN A 383 -2.67 13.22 11.34
N LEU A 384 -3.10 13.99 10.34
CA LEU A 384 -3.53 13.49 9.04
C LEU A 384 -2.53 13.97 7.99
N HIS A 385 -2.04 13.04 7.19
CA HIS A 385 -1.07 13.25 6.14
C HIS A 385 -1.65 12.83 4.79
N LYS A 386 -1.43 13.63 3.75
CA LYS A 386 -1.68 13.23 2.36
C LYS A 386 -0.39 12.68 1.76
N LEU A 387 -0.47 11.51 1.13
CA LEU A 387 0.67 10.91 0.43
C LEU A 387 0.80 11.53 -0.96
N SER A 388 2.05 11.67 -1.42
CA SER A 388 2.39 12.09 -2.78
C SER A 388 3.44 11.15 -3.36
N PHE A 389 3.38 10.98 -4.67
CA PHE A 389 4.28 10.09 -5.39
C PHE A 389 5.10 10.87 -6.40
N GLY A 390 6.38 10.56 -6.45
CA GLY A 390 7.30 11.09 -7.43
C GLY A 390 7.99 9.97 -8.18
N ARG A 391 8.75 10.37 -9.19
CA ARG A 391 9.62 9.46 -9.93
C ARG A 391 11.06 9.89 -9.72
N THR A 392 11.92 8.99 -9.24
CA THR A 392 13.36 9.18 -9.40
C THR A 392 13.72 8.98 -10.86
N ALA A 393 14.72 9.73 -11.34
CA ALA A 393 15.36 9.35 -12.58
C ALA A 393 15.78 7.88 -12.46
N PRO A 394 15.58 7.05 -13.51
CA PRO A 394 16.18 5.73 -13.51
C PRO A 394 17.66 5.88 -13.12
N PRO A 395 18.25 4.94 -12.36
CA PRO A 395 19.70 4.85 -12.33
C PRO A 395 20.16 5.00 -13.77
N ALA A 396 21.13 5.89 -14.03
CA ALA A 396 21.61 6.06 -15.39
C ALA A 396 21.93 4.64 -15.88
N ALA A 397 21.25 4.19 -16.93
CA ALA A 397 21.41 2.84 -17.42
C ALA A 397 22.78 2.83 -18.09
N CYS A 398 23.78 2.60 -17.26
CA CYS A 398 25.15 2.73 -17.63
C CYS A 398 26.01 1.82 -16.77
N ARG A 399 27.11 1.41 -17.38
CA ARG A 399 28.17 0.65 -16.76
C ARG A 399 29.47 1.42 -16.93
N VAL A 400 30.22 1.58 -15.84
CA VAL A 400 31.57 2.15 -15.90
C VAL A 400 32.60 1.06 -15.69
N THR A 401 33.60 0.99 -16.58
CA THR A 401 34.82 0.23 -16.30
C THR A 401 36.00 1.16 -16.13
N TYR A 402 36.82 0.86 -15.13
CA TYR A 402 38.00 1.62 -14.78
C TYR A 402 39.22 0.71 -14.86
N GLN A 403 40.22 1.13 -15.62
CA GLN A 403 41.50 0.43 -15.73
C GLN A 403 42.64 1.40 -15.40
N THR A 404 43.69 0.89 -14.77
CA THR A 404 44.88 1.67 -14.43
C THR A 404 46.16 1.00 -14.89
N GLN A 405 47.09 1.81 -15.37
CA GLN A 405 48.47 1.43 -15.62
C GLN A 405 49.38 2.38 -14.84
N VAL A 406 50.27 1.84 -14.02
CA VAL A 406 51.13 2.63 -13.11
C VAL A 406 52.59 2.44 -13.50
N TRP A 407 53.38 3.51 -13.51
CA TRP A 407 54.84 3.44 -13.73
C TRP A 407 55.56 4.50 -12.89
N GLY A 408 56.60 4.09 -12.16
CA GLY A 408 57.41 5.01 -11.36
C GLY A 408 56.54 5.96 -10.50
N THR A 409 56.58 7.26 -10.84
CA THR A 409 55.86 8.34 -10.16
C THR A 409 54.58 8.80 -10.88
N GLY A 410 54.09 8.04 -11.86
CA GLY A 410 52.91 8.37 -12.67
C GLY A 410 51.94 7.20 -12.84
N PHE A 411 50.72 7.50 -13.24
CA PHE A 411 49.77 6.50 -13.71
C PHE A 411 48.86 7.06 -14.79
N GLN A 412 48.33 6.15 -15.61
CA GLN A 412 47.22 6.39 -16.52
C GLN A 412 45.97 5.72 -15.98
N GLY A 413 44.87 6.47 -15.92
CA GLY A 413 43.52 5.93 -15.76
C GLY A 413 42.79 5.93 -17.10
N THR A 414 42.14 4.81 -17.43
CA THR A 414 41.22 4.69 -18.57
C THR A 414 39.83 4.40 -18.02
N VAL A 415 38.85 5.20 -18.46
CA VAL A 415 37.45 5.08 -18.04
C VAL A 415 36.58 4.87 -19.27
N GLN A 416 35.81 3.80 -19.27
CA GLN A 416 34.79 3.56 -20.28
C GLN A 416 33.41 3.71 -19.66
N VAL A 417 32.54 4.50 -20.29
CA VAL A 417 31.15 4.67 -19.92
C VAL A 417 30.29 4.04 -21.01
N THR A 418 29.58 2.98 -20.67
CA THR A 418 28.67 2.27 -21.59
C THR A 418 27.24 2.67 -21.28
N ASN A 419 26.44 3.02 -22.29
CA ASN A 419 25.00 3.19 -22.15
C ASN A 419 24.32 1.82 -22.25
N THR A 420 23.81 1.31 -21.13
CA THR A 420 23.05 0.04 -21.07
C THR A 420 21.55 0.26 -21.22
N GLY A 421 21.10 1.51 -21.38
CA GLY A 421 19.71 1.87 -21.58
C GLY A 421 19.23 1.75 -23.02
N THR A 422 17.96 2.12 -23.25
CA THR A 422 17.29 2.07 -24.55
C THR A 422 17.20 3.42 -25.26
N GLN A 423 17.63 4.50 -24.61
CA GLN A 423 17.64 5.86 -25.15
C GLN A 423 19.07 6.42 -25.22
N PRO A 424 19.40 7.26 -26.22
CA PRO A 424 20.69 7.93 -26.28
C PRO A 424 20.91 8.84 -25.05
N ILE A 425 22.13 8.84 -24.51
CA ILE A 425 22.56 9.80 -23.49
C ILE A 425 23.16 10.99 -24.22
N SER A 426 22.58 12.18 -24.09
CA SER A 426 23.06 13.42 -24.71
C SER A 426 23.66 14.35 -23.65
N GLY A 427 24.97 14.55 -23.75
CA GLY A 427 25.78 15.18 -22.71
C GLY A 427 26.01 14.22 -21.55
N TRP A 428 27.28 14.00 -21.19
CA TRP A 428 27.62 13.13 -20.08
C TRP A 428 28.69 13.72 -19.18
N THR A 429 28.53 13.49 -17.87
CA THR A 429 29.49 13.82 -16.84
C THR A 429 29.67 12.60 -15.95
N ALA A 430 30.85 11.98 -16.00
CA ALA A 430 31.21 10.86 -15.13
C ALA A 430 31.84 11.41 -13.84
N GLY A 431 31.36 10.94 -12.68
CA GLY A 431 31.88 11.36 -11.37
C GLY A 431 32.40 10.17 -10.56
N TRP A 432 33.48 10.37 -9.81
CA TRP A 432 33.98 9.41 -8.82
C TRP A 432 34.83 10.09 -7.75
N THR A 433 35.15 9.36 -6.69
CA THR A 433 36.08 9.82 -5.64
C THR A 433 37.27 8.88 -5.59
N PHE A 434 38.48 9.43 -5.62
CA PHE A 434 39.68 8.64 -5.38
C PHE A 434 39.75 8.22 -3.90
N PRO A 435 40.05 6.95 -3.61
CA PRO A 435 40.18 6.49 -2.22
C PRO A 435 41.50 6.91 -1.56
N GLY A 436 42.49 7.37 -2.34
CA GLY A 436 43.78 7.85 -1.87
C GLY A 436 44.02 9.33 -2.19
N THR A 437 45.29 9.71 -2.28
CA THR A 437 45.70 11.11 -2.53
C THR A 437 46.11 11.35 -3.99
N GLN A 438 45.59 10.55 -4.93
CA GLN A 438 45.86 10.69 -6.36
C GLN A 438 45.53 12.10 -6.88
N ARG A 439 46.33 12.57 -7.83
CA ARG A 439 46.12 13.87 -8.51
C ARG A 439 46.18 13.70 -10.01
N ILE A 440 45.14 14.14 -10.71
CA ILE A 440 45.08 14.17 -12.17
C ILE A 440 45.81 15.42 -12.67
N GLY A 441 46.75 15.24 -13.59
CA GLY A 441 47.53 16.32 -14.20
C GLY A 441 47.08 16.69 -15.60
N SER A 442 46.62 15.71 -16.40
CA SER A 442 46.11 15.95 -17.76
C SER A 442 45.10 14.88 -18.15
N ALA A 443 44.21 15.21 -19.09
CA ALA A 443 43.18 14.31 -19.60
C ALA A 443 42.94 14.50 -21.10
N TRP A 444 42.39 13.48 -21.75
CA TRP A 444 41.96 13.52 -23.15
C TRP A 444 40.57 12.91 -23.30
N ASN A 445 39.88 13.27 -24.39
CA ASN A 445 38.49 12.86 -24.69
C ASN A 445 37.44 13.24 -23.62
N ALA A 446 37.83 13.99 -22.59
CA ALA A 446 36.96 14.59 -21.59
C ALA A 446 37.62 15.82 -20.97
N THR A 447 36.81 16.77 -20.52
CA THR A 447 37.26 17.84 -19.62
C THR A 447 37.16 17.34 -18.19
N VAL A 448 38.29 17.16 -17.51
CA VAL A 448 38.35 16.61 -16.16
C VAL A 448 38.67 17.70 -15.15
N THR A 449 37.87 17.79 -14.08
CA THR A 449 38.12 18.63 -12.92
C THR A 449 38.26 17.76 -11.67
N GLN A 450 39.15 18.15 -10.75
CA GLN A 450 39.35 17.46 -9.49
C GLN A 450 39.40 18.47 -8.34
N THR A 451 38.57 18.27 -7.33
CA THR A 451 38.57 19.05 -6.08
C THR A 451 38.75 18.10 -4.92
N GLY A 452 39.92 18.17 -4.26
CA GLY A 452 40.27 17.18 -3.25
C GLY A 452 40.33 15.77 -3.85
N ALA A 453 39.57 14.83 -3.30
CA ALA A 453 39.48 13.46 -3.84
C ALA A 453 38.40 13.29 -4.92
N ALA A 454 37.45 14.23 -5.03
CA ALA A 454 36.34 14.14 -5.96
C ALA A 454 36.77 14.56 -7.37
N VAL A 455 36.38 13.77 -8.36
CA VAL A 455 36.67 13.97 -9.78
C VAL A 455 35.37 14.04 -10.57
N SER A 456 35.33 14.95 -11.54
CA SER A 456 34.26 15.08 -12.51
C SER A 456 34.85 15.16 -13.91
N ALA A 457 34.40 14.29 -14.82
CA ALA A 457 34.84 14.22 -16.21
C ALA A 457 33.65 14.46 -17.14
N ARG A 458 33.65 15.58 -17.85
CA ARG A 458 32.60 15.97 -18.80
C ARG A 458 33.01 15.63 -20.24
N ASN A 459 32.05 15.20 -21.05
CA ASN A 459 32.23 14.88 -22.47
C ASN A 459 32.97 15.97 -23.26
N ALA A 460 33.71 15.55 -24.30
CA ALA A 460 34.13 16.42 -25.39
C ALA A 460 32.97 16.59 -26.40
N ASP A 461 33.08 17.57 -27.31
CA ASP A 461 32.01 17.88 -28.25
C ASP A 461 31.67 16.69 -29.17
N TRP A 462 32.69 15.96 -29.63
CA TRP A 462 32.53 14.85 -30.57
C TRP A 462 32.03 13.54 -29.96
N ASN A 463 32.09 13.38 -28.63
CA ASN A 463 31.61 12.19 -27.92
C ASN A 463 30.46 12.52 -26.97
N ALA A 464 29.79 13.65 -27.16
CA ALA A 464 28.70 14.12 -26.31
C ALA A 464 27.51 13.16 -26.25
N THR A 465 27.28 12.37 -27.30
CA THR A 465 26.16 11.42 -27.35
C THR A 465 26.63 9.97 -27.24
N ILE A 466 26.04 9.21 -26.33
CA ILE A 466 26.25 7.75 -26.20
C ILE A 466 24.95 7.05 -26.60
N ALA A 467 24.92 6.42 -27.79
CA ALA A 467 23.76 5.65 -28.25
C ALA A 467 23.50 4.42 -27.34
N PRO A 468 22.28 3.85 -27.33
CA PRO A 468 22.00 2.58 -26.65
C PRO A 468 23.01 1.48 -27.01
N GLY A 469 23.59 0.82 -26.01
CA GLY A 469 24.61 -0.21 -26.17
C GLY A 469 26.01 0.29 -26.55
N ALA A 470 26.18 1.59 -26.81
CA ALA A 470 27.47 2.16 -27.18
C ALA A 470 28.31 2.52 -25.95
N THR A 471 29.62 2.65 -26.18
CA THR A 471 30.61 2.98 -25.16
C THR A 471 31.42 4.18 -25.60
N VAL A 472 31.67 5.11 -24.68
CA VAL A 472 32.67 6.17 -24.83
C VAL A 472 33.83 5.92 -23.89
N GLU A 473 35.02 6.28 -24.32
CA GLU A 473 36.25 6.12 -23.55
C GLU A 473 36.97 7.46 -23.43
N PHE A 474 37.47 7.74 -22.23
CA PHE A 474 38.40 8.81 -21.96
C PHE A 474 39.51 8.34 -21.03
N GLY A 475 40.61 9.09 -21.02
CA GLY A 475 41.74 8.76 -20.17
C GLY A 475 42.41 9.99 -19.59
N PHE A 476 43.27 9.75 -18.60
CA PHE A 476 44.00 10.80 -17.92
C PHE A 476 45.34 10.30 -17.36
N LEU A 477 46.30 11.22 -17.25
CA LEU A 477 47.55 11.02 -16.53
C LEU A 477 47.48 11.68 -15.16
N GLY A 478 47.99 11.01 -14.15
CA GLY A 478 48.08 11.54 -12.79
C GLY A 478 49.30 11.06 -12.02
N THR A 479 49.49 11.64 -10.83
CA THR A 479 50.49 11.19 -9.87
C THR A 479 49.83 10.27 -8.84
N PRO A 480 50.41 9.09 -8.55
CA PRO A 480 49.91 8.18 -7.55
C PRO A 480 50.19 8.76 -6.16
N GLY A 481 49.15 8.90 -5.33
CA GLY A 481 49.28 9.25 -3.92
C GLY A 481 49.11 8.04 -3.02
N GLY A 482 50.17 7.60 -2.33
CA GLY A 482 50.12 6.46 -1.39
C GLY A 482 49.62 5.15 -2.01
N THR A 483 48.88 4.34 -1.22
CA THR A 483 48.24 3.10 -1.68
C THR A 483 47.15 3.39 -2.73
N GLN A 484 47.06 2.55 -3.76
CA GLN A 484 46.29 2.79 -4.99
C GLN A 484 45.08 1.83 -5.18
N PRO A 485 44.05 1.82 -4.32
CA PRO A 485 42.84 1.10 -4.68
C PRO A 485 42.12 1.80 -5.86
N PRO A 486 41.59 1.06 -6.85
CA PRO A 486 40.73 1.64 -7.87
C PRO A 486 39.42 2.16 -7.25
N PRO A 487 38.79 3.21 -7.79
CA PRO A 487 37.45 3.62 -7.38
C PRO A 487 36.45 2.49 -7.66
N THR A 488 35.51 2.29 -6.74
CA THR A 488 34.48 1.22 -6.84
C THR A 488 33.08 1.77 -7.10
N ALA A 489 32.88 3.08 -7.02
CA ALA A 489 31.60 3.74 -7.22
C ALA A 489 31.75 4.90 -8.20
N PHE A 490 30.88 4.92 -9.21
CA PHE A 490 30.84 5.94 -10.24
C PHE A 490 29.43 6.51 -10.35
N THR A 491 29.35 7.74 -10.85
CA THR A 491 28.08 8.37 -11.24
C THR A 491 28.13 8.79 -12.70
N LEU A 492 26.96 8.85 -13.34
CA LEU A 492 26.76 9.44 -14.65
C LEU A 492 25.64 10.48 -14.56
N ASN A 493 25.97 11.74 -14.89
CA ASN A 493 25.07 12.88 -14.75
C ASN A 493 24.46 13.01 -13.35
N GLY A 494 25.24 12.68 -12.32
CA GLY A 494 24.84 12.76 -10.91
C GLY A 494 24.13 11.52 -10.35
N ASN A 495 23.77 10.54 -11.20
CA ASN A 495 23.10 9.31 -10.77
C ASN A 495 24.11 8.16 -10.62
N PRO A 496 23.96 7.24 -9.65
CA PRO A 496 24.80 6.04 -9.57
C PRO A 496 24.84 5.25 -10.88
N CYS A 497 26.02 4.72 -11.22
CA CYS A 497 26.31 3.98 -12.45
C CYS A 497 27.15 2.75 -12.11
N GLY A 498 26.74 1.55 -12.53
CA GLY A 498 27.30 0.27 -12.07
C GLY A 498 27.48 -0.75 -13.19
#